data_AF-A0A1B9SJ67-F1
#
_entry.id   AF-A0A1B9SJ67-F1
#
_cell.length_a   1.000
_cell.length_b   1.000
_cell.length_c   1.000
_cell.angle_alpha   90.00
_cell.angle_beta   90.00
_cell.angle_gamma   90.00
#
_symmetry.space_group_name_H-M   'P 1'
#
loop_
_entity.id
_entity.type
_entity.pdbx_description
1 polymer ?
#
loop_
_entity_poly.entity_id
_entity_poly.type
_entity_poly.pdbx_seq_one_letter_code
_entity_poly.pdbx_strand_id
1 'polypeptide(L)'
;MAQDLHPAAIEHLPIFITPPGQTDYLFVGVVIFLILMILIVGNLYFQLHAVPERMAHRTSKVQMEIVAVLALISLFTHNHLFWIAGLLLAFVHIPDFSTPLYSIAQSLGKLSGRTVETTDDPALVRDQPPKPVEAHAKAEEPAKSETQGEGA
;
A
#
# COMPACT_ATOMS: atom_id res chain seq x y z
N MET A 1 -21.68 -29.95 55.38
CA MET A 1 -21.26 -31.35 55.18
C MET A 1 -20.33 -31.38 53.99
N ALA A 2 -19.02 -31.33 54.24
CA ALA A 2 -18.02 -31.65 53.23
C ALA A 2 -17.96 -33.18 53.17
N GLN A 3 -18.26 -33.76 52.01
CA GLN A 3 -18.05 -35.19 51.81
C GLN A 3 -16.55 -35.44 51.81
N ASP A 4 -16.08 -36.18 52.82
CA ASP A 4 -14.70 -36.67 52.88
C ASP A 4 -14.43 -37.47 51.60
N LEU A 5 -13.55 -36.93 50.75
CA LEU A 5 -13.06 -37.61 49.55
C LEU A 5 -12.44 -38.93 49.98
N HIS A 6 -12.87 -40.02 49.34
CA HIS A 6 -12.38 -41.35 49.67
C HIS A 6 -10.85 -41.40 49.51
N PRO A 7 -10.08 -41.82 50.54
CA PRO A 7 -8.61 -41.74 50.52
C PRO A 7 -7.96 -42.50 49.35
N ALA A 8 -8.61 -43.53 48.81
CA ALA A 8 -8.14 -44.26 47.63
C ALA A 8 -8.31 -43.50 46.30
N ALA A 9 -8.99 -42.34 46.27
CA ALA A 9 -9.20 -41.56 45.06
C ALA A 9 -8.03 -40.61 44.73
N ILE A 10 -7.13 -40.34 45.69
CA ILE A 10 -6.04 -39.37 45.53
C ILE A 10 -4.71 -40.05 45.11
N GLU A 11 -4.50 -41.33 45.48
CA GLU A 11 -3.22 -42.02 45.23
C GLU A 11 -2.94 -42.37 43.76
N HIS A 12 -3.90 -42.24 42.85
CA HIS A 12 -3.76 -42.72 41.45
C HIS A 12 -4.12 -41.68 40.40
N LEU A 13 -4.09 -40.39 40.75
CA LEU A 13 -4.40 -39.36 39.75
C LEU A 13 -3.29 -39.29 38.69
N PRO A 14 -3.66 -39.26 37.40
CA PRO A 14 -2.71 -39.00 36.33
C PRO A 14 -1.98 -37.68 36.57
N ILE A 15 -0.72 -37.59 36.14
CA ILE A 15 0.15 -36.42 36.32
C ILE A 15 -0.45 -35.08 35.82
N PHE A 16 -1.43 -35.15 34.94
CA PHE A 16 -2.10 -34.00 34.35
C PHE A 16 -3.38 -33.55 35.09
N ILE A 17 -3.82 -34.27 36.12
CA ILE A 17 -4.98 -33.88 36.95
C ILE A 17 -4.47 -33.15 38.20
N THR A 18 -4.94 -31.92 38.38
CA THR A 18 -4.51 -31.06 39.48
C THR A 18 -5.36 -31.30 40.74
N PRO A 19 -4.76 -31.50 41.93
CA PRO A 19 -5.50 -31.64 43.19
C PRO A 19 -6.27 -30.36 43.59
N PRO A 20 -7.33 -30.47 44.42
CA PRO A 20 -8.09 -29.32 44.88
C PRO A 20 -7.21 -28.34 45.68
N GLY A 21 -7.30 -27.05 45.37
CA GLY A 21 -6.52 -25.99 46.02
C GLY A 21 -5.15 -25.71 45.38
N GLN A 22 -4.78 -26.42 44.32
CA GLN A 22 -3.56 -26.16 43.54
C GLN A 22 -3.87 -25.50 42.18
N THR A 23 -2.86 -24.87 41.58
CA THR A 23 -2.96 -24.22 40.26
C THR A 23 -3.03 -25.25 39.15
N ASP A 24 -4.08 -25.17 38.33
CA ASP A 24 -4.25 -26.04 37.17
C ASP A 24 -3.30 -25.66 36.01
N TYR A 25 -2.17 -26.36 35.92
CA TYR A 25 -1.15 -26.10 34.91
C TYR A 25 -1.60 -26.43 33.49
N LEU A 26 -2.48 -27.42 33.31
CA LEU A 26 -3.04 -27.73 31.99
C LEU A 26 -3.96 -26.61 31.53
N PHE A 27 -4.84 -26.14 32.41
CA PHE A 27 -5.71 -25.01 32.11
C PHE A 27 -4.89 -23.78 31.70
N VAL A 28 -3.86 -23.44 32.48
CA VAL A 28 -2.97 -22.31 32.16
C VAL A 28 -2.26 -22.52 30.82
N GLY A 29 -1.75 -23.73 30.57
CA GLY A 29 -1.09 -24.08 29.31
C GLY A 29 -2.02 -23.94 28.10
N VAL A 30 -3.26 -24.42 28.21
CA VAL A 30 -4.29 -24.28 27.17
C VAL A 30 -4.65 -22.83 26.93
N VAL A 31 -4.77 -22.01 27.98
CA VAL A 31 -5.04 -20.57 27.84
C VAL A 31 -3.91 -19.87 27.09
N ILE A 32 -2.66 -20.12 27.46
CA ILE A 32 -1.49 -19.53 26.77
C ILE A 32 -1.45 -20.00 25.31
N PHE A 33 -1.63 -21.29 25.08
CA PHE A 33 -1.68 -21.88 23.74
C PHE A 33 -2.79 -21.25 22.89
N LEU A 34 -4.00 -21.09 23.45
CA LEU A 34 -5.14 -20.49 22.76
C LEU A 34 -4.85 -19.04 22.36
N ILE A 35 -4.26 -18.26 23.26
CA ILE A 35 -3.86 -16.87 22.96
C ILE A 35 -2.85 -16.84 21.80
N LEU A 36 -1.79 -17.66 21.88
CA LEU A 36 -0.80 -17.77 20.80
C LEU A 36 -1.46 -18.17 19.47
N MET A 37 -2.33 -19.17 19.48
CA MET A 37 -3.05 -19.66 18.30
C MET A 37 -3.92 -18.56 17.68
N ILE A 38 -4.67 -17.81 18.50
CA ILE A 38 -5.50 -16.69 18.05
C ILE A 38 -4.62 -15.61 17.40
N LEU A 39 -3.49 -15.27 18.00
CA LEU A 39 -2.57 -14.27 17.44
C LEU A 39 -1.98 -14.73 16.10
N ILE A 40 -1.58 -16.00 15.99
CA ILE A 40 -1.04 -16.58 14.75
C ILE A 40 -2.10 -16.56 13.65
N VAL A 41 -3.29 -17.10 13.94
CA VAL A 41 -4.39 -17.18 12.96
C VAL A 41 -4.89 -15.78 12.59
N GLY A 42 -5.01 -14.88 13.58
CA GLY A 42 -5.40 -13.49 13.35
C GLY A 42 -4.40 -12.74 12.46
N ASN A 43 -3.09 -12.90 12.72
CA ASN A 43 -2.05 -12.34 11.87
C ASN A 43 -2.11 -12.92 10.45
N LEU A 44 -2.28 -14.23 10.30
CA LEU A 44 -2.43 -14.87 9.00
C LEU A 44 -3.67 -14.36 8.26
N TYR A 45 -4.78 -14.17 8.96
CA TYR A 45 -6.01 -13.63 8.40
C TYR A 45 -5.82 -12.22 7.83
N PHE A 46 -5.18 -11.32 8.60
CA PHE A 46 -4.86 -9.98 8.11
C PHE A 46 -3.88 -10.01 6.93
N GLN A 47 -2.87 -10.89 6.99
CA GLN A 47 -1.90 -11.03 5.91
C GLN A 47 -2.54 -11.52 4.61
N LEU A 48 -3.43 -12.51 4.69
CA LEU A 48 -4.15 -13.06 3.53
C LEU A 48 -5.11 -12.02 2.92
N HIS A 49 -5.75 -11.20 3.75
CA HIS A 49 -6.63 -10.12 3.29
C HIS A 49 -5.87 -8.97 2.59
N ALA A 50 -4.60 -8.77 2.91
CA ALA A 50 -3.74 -7.78 2.24
C ALA A 50 -3.10 -8.30 0.93
N VAL A 51 -3.29 -9.58 0.56
CA VAL A 51 -2.73 -10.15 -0.67
C VAL A 51 -3.23 -9.46 -1.95
N PRO A 52 -4.55 -9.20 -2.13
CA PRO A 52 -5.04 -8.51 -3.32
C PRO A 52 -4.37 -7.16 -3.54
N GLU A 53 -4.21 -6.38 -2.46
CA GLU A 53 -3.55 -5.07 -2.47
C GLU A 53 -2.11 -5.19 -2.97
N ARG A 54 -1.31 -6.09 -2.37
CA ARG A 54 0.09 -6.31 -2.76
C ARG A 54 0.24 -6.76 -4.21
N MET A 55 -0.71 -7.53 -4.73
CA MET A 55 -0.68 -8.00 -6.12
C MET A 55 -1.04 -6.89 -7.12
N ALA A 56 -1.95 -5.98 -6.75
CA ALA A 56 -2.34 -4.84 -7.57
C ALA A 56 -1.27 -3.72 -7.67
N HIS A 57 -0.14 -3.83 -6.95
CA HIS A 57 0.95 -2.85 -7.08
C HIS A 57 1.65 -2.87 -8.45
N ARG A 58 1.48 -3.93 -9.25
CA ARG A 58 2.07 -4.03 -10.60
C ARG A 58 1.20 -3.45 -11.71
N THR A 59 0.04 -2.89 -11.39
CA THR A 59 -0.93 -2.39 -12.36
C THR A 59 -1.17 -0.88 -12.21
N SER A 60 -2.15 -0.35 -12.94
CA SER A 60 -2.54 1.06 -12.92
C SER A 60 -2.94 1.55 -11.52
N LYS A 61 -2.69 2.83 -11.23
CA LYS A 61 -3.02 3.48 -9.95
C LYS A 61 -4.50 3.30 -9.57
N VAL A 62 -5.40 3.46 -10.56
CA VAL A 62 -6.86 3.31 -10.35
C VAL A 62 -7.23 1.87 -9.99
N GLN A 63 -6.61 0.87 -10.62
CA GLN A 63 -6.89 -0.54 -10.29
C GLN A 63 -6.40 -0.88 -8.88
N MET A 64 -5.26 -0.32 -8.45
CA MET A 64 -4.78 -0.46 -7.08
C MET A 64 -5.75 0.14 -6.05
N GLU A 65 -6.26 1.35 -6.30
CA GLU A 65 -7.26 2.00 -5.44
C GLU A 65 -8.55 1.16 -5.33
N ILE A 66 -9.07 0.65 -6.45
CA ILE A 66 -10.27 -0.20 -6.46
C ILE A 66 -10.04 -1.49 -5.67
N VAL A 67 -8.90 -2.17 -5.90
CA VAL A 67 -8.58 -3.41 -5.17
C VAL A 67 -8.41 -3.16 -3.68
N ALA A 68 -7.79 -2.04 -3.29
CA ALA A 68 -7.64 -1.65 -1.90
C ALA A 68 -9.00 -1.39 -1.21
N VAL A 69 -9.91 -0.68 -1.88
CA VAL A 69 -11.26 -0.44 -1.37
C VAL A 69 -12.05 -1.75 -1.24
N LEU A 70 -11.95 -2.67 -2.21
CA LEU A 70 -12.60 -3.98 -2.13
C LEU A 70 -12.07 -4.82 -0.96
N ALA A 71 -10.76 -4.82 -0.74
CA ALA A 71 -10.15 -5.51 0.40
C ALA A 71 -10.60 -4.90 1.73
N LEU A 72 -10.68 -3.57 1.83
CA LEU A 72 -11.16 -2.87 3.01
C LEU A 72 -12.63 -3.18 3.33
N ILE A 73 -13.51 -3.15 2.31
CA ILE A 73 -14.93 -3.51 2.47
C ILE A 73 -15.07 -4.98 2.88
N SER A 74 -14.26 -5.88 2.31
CA SER A 74 -14.24 -7.29 2.69
C SER A 74 -13.88 -7.47 4.17
N LEU A 75 -12.89 -6.73 4.67
CA LEU A 75 -12.42 -6.82 6.05
C LEU A 75 -13.45 -6.26 7.03
N PHE A 76 -14.06 -5.11 6.70
CA PHE A 76 -15.08 -4.49 7.54
C PHE A 76 -16.36 -5.35 7.61
N THR A 77 -16.79 -5.87 6.46
CA THR A 77 -18.06 -6.60 6.34
C THR A 77 -17.91 -8.10 6.68
N HIS A 78 -16.69 -8.64 6.71
CA HIS A 78 -16.42 -10.09 6.77
C HIS A 78 -17.06 -10.88 5.61
N ASN A 79 -17.30 -10.24 4.47
CA ASN A 79 -17.84 -10.91 3.28
C ASN A 79 -16.72 -11.24 2.29
N HIS A 80 -16.36 -12.52 2.21
CA HIS A 80 -15.27 -13.03 1.37
C HIS A 80 -15.47 -12.78 -0.13
N LEU A 81 -16.69 -12.51 -0.60
CA LEU A 81 -16.95 -12.22 -2.00
C LEU A 81 -16.14 -11.01 -2.50
N PHE A 82 -16.01 -9.97 -1.67
CA PHE A 82 -15.26 -8.77 -2.03
C PHE A 82 -13.74 -9.04 -2.07
N TRP A 83 -13.21 -9.85 -1.16
CA TRP A 83 -11.81 -10.28 -1.22
C TRP A 83 -11.52 -11.12 -2.47
N ILE A 84 -12.39 -12.10 -2.79
CA ILE A 84 -12.27 -12.92 -4.01
C ILE A 84 -12.33 -12.03 -5.25
N ALA A 85 -13.27 -11.09 -5.31
CA ALA A 85 -13.39 -10.14 -6.42
C ALA A 85 -12.14 -9.27 -6.56
N GLY A 86 -11.58 -8.76 -5.45
CA GLY A 86 -10.32 -8.02 -5.45
C GLY A 86 -9.15 -8.86 -5.95
N LEU A 87 -9.07 -10.13 -5.56
CA LEU A 87 -8.04 -11.06 -6.03
C LEU A 87 -8.16 -11.32 -7.53
N LEU A 88 -9.36 -11.63 -8.02
CA LEU A 88 -9.64 -11.84 -9.45
C LEU A 88 -9.33 -10.58 -10.27
N LEU A 89 -9.74 -9.42 -9.76
CA LEU A 89 -9.46 -8.13 -10.40
C LEU A 89 -7.95 -7.88 -10.46
N ALA A 90 -7.19 -8.14 -9.39
CA ALA A 90 -5.74 -7.97 -9.37
C ALA A 90 -4.99 -8.95 -10.29
N PHE A 91 -5.55 -10.12 -10.60
CA PHE A 91 -4.96 -11.08 -11.54
C PHE A 91 -5.08 -10.63 -13.00
N VAL A 92 -6.16 -9.93 -13.35
CA VAL A 92 -6.39 -9.44 -14.70
C VAL A 92 -5.74 -8.07 -14.87
N HIS A 93 -4.80 -7.94 -15.81
CA HIS A 93 -4.19 -6.64 -16.10
C HIS A 93 -5.13 -5.83 -16.99
N ILE A 94 -5.72 -4.77 -16.45
CA ILE A 94 -6.51 -3.83 -17.25
C ILE A 94 -5.54 -2.83 -17.88
N PRO A 95 -5.48 -2.72 -19.22
CA PRO A 95 -4.58 -1.78 -19.87
C PRO A 95 -5.02 -0.33 -19.62
N ASP A 96 -4.06 0.59 -19.66
CA ASP A 96 -4.34 2.02 -19.51
C ASP A 96 -4.94 2.59 -20.80
N PHE A 97 -6.27 2.78 -20.79
CA PHE A 97 -7.00 3.38 -21.91
C PHE A 97 -7.03 4.91 -21.86
N SER A 98 -6.58 5.54 -20.77
CA SER A 98 -6.66 7.00 -20.59
C SER A 98 -5.57 7.72 -21.40
N THR A 99 -4.34 7.20 -21.38
CA THR A 99 -3.19 7.79 -22.08
C THR A 99 -3.42 7.93 -23.61
N PRO A 100 -3.90 6.89 -24.33
CA PRO A 100 -4.20 7.03 -25.76
C PRO A 100 -5.34 8.02 -26.04
N LEU A 101 -6.38 8.02 -25.21
CA LEU A 101 -7.54 8.89 -25.38
C LEU A 101 -7.18 10.37 -25.17
N TYR A 102 -6.33 10.64 -24.18
CA TYR A 102 -5.80 11.99 -23.93
C TYR A 102 -4.92 12.48 -25.07
N SER A 103 -4.08 11.60 -25.65
CA SER A 103 -3.27 11.93 -26.84
C SER A 103 -4.15 12.31 -28.05
N ILE A 104 -5.26 11.61 -28.27
CA ILE A 104 -6.22 11.93 -29.33
C ILE A 104 -6.90 13.27 -29.05
N ALA A 105 -7.36 13.52 -27.83
CA ALA A 105 -7.98 14.78 -27.43
C ALA A 105 -7.02 15.97 -27.60
N GLN A 106 -5.75 15.81 -27.25
CA GLN A 106 -4.71 16.84 -27.43
C GLN A 106 -4.44 17.11 -28.91
N SER A 107 -4.40 16.07 -29.74
CA SER A 107 -4.18 16.20 -31.19
C SER A 107 -5.35 16.89 -31.89
N LEU A 108 -6.59 16.54 -31.50
CA LEU A 108 -7.81 17.21 -31.97
C LEU A 108 -7.90 18.67 -31.50
N GLY A 109 -7.50 18.95 -30.25
CA GLY A 109 -7.45 20.32 -29.71
C GLY A 109 -6.54 21.23 -30.54
N LYS A 110 -5.34 20.74 -30.87
CA LYS A 110 -4.39 21.44 -31.76
C LYS A 110 -4.96 21.66 -33.16
N LEU A 111 -5.64 20.67 -33.74
CA LEU A 111 -6.25 20.79 -35.07
C LEU A 111 -7.42 21.78 -35.09
N SER A 112 -8.17 21.89 -34.00
CA SER A 112 -9.28 22.83 -33.84
C SER A 112 -8.84 24.28 -33.59
N GLY A 113 -7.54 24.56 -33.51
CA GLY A 113 -7.03 25.90 -33.17
C GLY A 113 -7.31 26.30 -31.71
N ARG A 114 -7.73 25.36 -30.87
CA ARG A 114 -7.94 25.59 -29.44
C ARG A 114 -6.66 25.25 -28.71
N THR A 115 -5.94 26.27 -28.25
CA THR A 115 -4.86 26.08 -27.28
C THR A 115 -5.49 25.47 -26.04
N VAL A 116 -5.36 24.16 -25.89
CA VAL A 116 -5.73 23.48 -24.64
C VAL A 116 -4.67 23.93 -23.65
N GLU A 117 -4.96 24.98 -22.89
CA GLU A 117 -4.25 25.35 -21.67
C GLU A 117 -4.06 24.04 -20.90
N THR A 118 -2.80 23.65 -20.74
CA THR A 118 -2.43 22.47 -19.95
C THR A 118 -2.88 22.81 -18.54
N THR A 119 -4.04 22.31 -18.12
CA THR A 119 -4.38 22.30 -16.70
C THR A 119 -3.26 21.53 -16.04
N ASP A 120 -2.63 22.15 -15.04
CA ASP A 120 -1.49 21.67 -14.26
C ASP A 120 -1.75 20.29 -13.62
N ASP A 121 -1.79 19.24 -14.43
CA ASP A 121 -1.93 17.87 -13.96
C ASP A 121 -0.52 17.25 -13.82
N PRO A 122 -0.04 17.03 -12.59
CA PRO A 122 1.31 16.55 -12.32
C PRO A 122 1.60 15.15 -12.89
N ALA A 123 0.59 14.43 -13.41
CA ALA A 123 0.80 13.21 -14.19
C ALA A 123 1.54 13.43 -15.53
N LEU A 124 1.74 14.69 -15.95
CA LEU A 124 2.33 15.09 -17.23
C LEU A 124 3.81 15.49 -17.19
N VAL A 125 4.53 15.32 -16.06
CA VAL A 125 5.98 15.54 -16.04
C VAL A 125 6.67 14.39 -16.79
N ARG A 126 6.80 14.56 -18.12
CA ARG A 126 7.75 13.77 -18.91
C ARG A 126 9.15 14.03 -18.39
N ASP A 127 9.91 12.96 -18.18
CA ASP A 127 11.37 12.96 -18.14
C ASP A 127 11.90 13.71 -19.38
N GLN A 128 12.21 14.99 -19.22
CA GLN A 128 13.03 15.72 -20.17
C GLN A 128 14.48 15.31 -19.92
N PRO A 129 15.21 14.77 -20.91
CA PRO A 129 16.66 14.70 -20.78
C PRO A 129 17.19 16.13 -20.60
N PRO A 130 18.19 16.34 -19.72
CA PRO A 130 18.67 17.68 -19.41
C PRO A 130 19.19 18.33 -20.70
N LYS A 131 18.60 19.47 -21.07
CA LYS A 131 19.13 20.34 -22.14
C LYS A 131 20.55 20.76 -21.74
N PRO A 132 21.58 20.50 -22.56
CA PRO A 132 22.90 21.08 -22.33
C PRO A 132 22.79 22.61 -22.37
N VAL A 133 23.13 23.23 -21.25
CA VAL A 133 23.42 24.66 -21.17
C VAL A 133 24.80 24.86 -21.79
N GLU A 134 25.01 26.04 -22.41
CA GLU A 134 26.20 26.54 -23.14
C GLU A 134 26.05 26.45 -24.67
N ALA A 135 26.15 27.52 -25.47
CA ALA A 135 26.78 28.81 -25.26
C ALA A 135 26.02 29.91 -26.02
N HIS A 136 25.68 31.00 -25.32
CA HIS A 136 25.40 32.28 -25.96
C HIS A 136 26.72 32.84 -26.50
N ALA A 137 27.05 32.49 -27.75
CA ALA A 137 27.92 33.31 -28.57
C ALA A 137 27.11 34.53 -29.03
N LYS A 138 27.33 35.68 -28.39
CA LYS A 138 27.07 36.97 -29.05
C LYS A 138 28.24 37.91 -28.77
N ALA A 139 29.15 37.93 -29.73
CA ALA A 139 30.00 39.09 -29.99
C ALA A 139 29.10 40.22 -30.50
N GLU A 140 29.09 41.37 -29.83
CA GLU A 140 28.95 42.67 -30.48
C GLU A 140 29.42 43.81 -29.56
N GLU A 141 30.02 44.80 -30.20
CA GLU A 141 31.00 45.82 -29.80
C GLU A 141 30.66 46.86 -28.71
N PRO A 142 31.67 47.63 -28.23
CA PRO A 142 31.65 48.34 -26.95
C PRO A 142 31.13 49.78 -27.05
N ALA A 143 30.48 50.22 -25.97
CA ALA A 143 30.07 51.60 -25.76
C ALA A 143 31.26 52.45 -25.25
N LYS A 144 31.52 53.56 -25.95
CA LYS A 144 32.37 54.66 -25.49
C LYS A 144 31.80 55.32 -24.23
N SER A 145 32.65 55.57 -23.25
CA SER A 145 32.55 56.73 -22.35
C SER A 145 33.98 57.19 -21.99
N GLU A 146 34.35 58.37 -22.51
CA GLU A 146 35.33 59.29 -21.92
C GLU A 146 34.89 59.63 -20.47
N THR A 147 35.68 60.03 -19.46
CA THR A 147 36.96 60.75 -19.37
C THR A 147 37.43 60.74 -17.89
N GLN A 148 38.67 61.20 -17.64
CA GLN A 148 39.28 61.71 -16.38
C GLN A 148 40.21 60.69 -15.67
N GLY A 149 41.54 60.76 -15.87
CA GLY A 149 42.52 61.66 -15.21
C GLY A 149 43.15 60.89 -14.03
N GLU A 150 44.43 60.89 -13.64
CA GLU A 150 45.64 61.70 -13.79
C GLU A 150 46.76 60.76 -13.22
N GLY A 151 47.94 60.59 -13.83
CA GLY A 151 49.13 61.34 -13.41
C GLY A 151 50.34 60.41 -13.11
N ALA A 152 51.52 60.94 -13.49
CA ALA A 152 52.91 60.51 -13.23
C ALA A 152 53.47 59.26 -13.95
#